data_AF-A0AAW9A381-F1
#
_entry.id   AF-A0AAW9A381-F1
#
_cell.length_a   1.000
_cell.length_b   1.000
_cell.length_c   1.000
_cell.angle_alpha   90.00
_cell.angle_beta   90.00
_cell.angle_gamma   90.00
#
_symmetry.space_group_name_H-M   'P 1'
#
loop_
_entity.id
_entity.type
_entity.pdbx_description
1 polymer ?
#
loop_
_entity_poly.entity_id
_entity_poly.type
_entity_poly.pdbx_seq_one_letter_code
_entity_poly.pdbx_strand_id
1 'polypeptide(L)'
;MTRNKDFNNITNFDRYRQCCTKMHQDYLNRISAYYGITGKDLSRFAWAEDRNVNLYFLEVFVDSINDITSKGCIVFAEINSSSCNKLFHMNLIDETSNHDFGEISPVKIDKKLAWLAQHGFISQDLINNIITASLHFTYGDINRKYTLNELHKEWAKRWVDKEYTETQKILQKKNILETFPTSNQKFFVDRYHFDEMLNTLDDNQFTDEFNQCLFAYENRKWFLCATGLGTCLEHLMEKIIINYNNKGYKTLSRLGKDPKFKDYLIIFRKPPINMEPRQETYIKMLSMARNSVDHHNTGYTKKNICDALLDGIRNIFNDYYSTSILVKSAPKDKK
;
A
#
# COMPACT_ATOMS: atom_id res chain seq x y z
N MET A 1 -27.72 12.54 -35.01
CA MET A 1 -28.08 11.11 -34.85
C MET A 1 -26.80 10.34 -34.60
N THR A 2 -26.44 10.13 -33.35
CA THR A 2 -25.30 9.27 -32.96
C THR A 2 -25.72 7.83 -33.17
N ARG A 3 -25.28 7.21 -34.27
CA ARG A 3 -25.31 5.75 -34.38
C ARG A 3 -24.25 5.24 -33.41
N ASN A 4 -24.65 4.55 -32.34
CA ASN A 4 -23.72 3.70 -31.61
C ASN A 4 -23.14 2.72 -32.63
N LYS A 5 -21.84 2.85 -32.93
CA LYS A 5 -21.11 1.84 -33.68
C LYS A 5 -20.75 0.76 -32.68
N ASP A 6 -21.21 -0.46 -32.92
CA ASP A 6 -20.85 -1.61 -32.09
C ASP A 6 -19.52 -2.20 -32.55
N PHE A 7 -18.81 -2.83 -31.61
CA PHE A 7 -17.64 -3.64 -31.94
C PHE A 7 -18.06 -4.89 -32.71
N ASN A 8 -17.40 -5.14 -33.83
CA ASN A 8 -17.57 -6.37 -34.58
C ASN A 8 -16.71 -7.47 -33.95
N ASN A 9 -17.34 -8.57 -33.54
CA ASN A 9 -16.61 -9.76 -33.11
C ASN A 9 -15.99 -10.44 -34.34
N ILE A 10 -14.66 -10.42 -34.41
CA ILE A 10 -13.88 -10.94 -35.54
C ILE A 10 -13.02 -12.15 -35.15
N THR A 11 -13.32 -12.77 -34.01
CA THR A 11 -12.59 -13.95 -33.46
C THR A 11 -12.53 -15.14 -34.44
N ASN A 12 -13.57 -15.30 -35.27
CA ASN A 12 -13.70 -16.46 -36.16
C ASN A 12 -12.94 -16.35 -37.48
N PHE A 13 -12.34 -15.20 -37.78
CA PHE A 13 -11.52 -15.04 -38.97
C PHE A 13 -10.10 -15.57 -38.71
N ASP A 14 -9.66 -16.51 -39.54
CA ASP A 14 -8.39 -17.25 -39.35
C ASP A 14 -7.18 -16.35 -39.10
N ARG A 15 -7.05 -15.25 -39.85
CA ARG A 15 -5.92 -14.32 -39.69
C ARG A 15 -5.83 -13.72 -38.28
N TYR A 16 -6.97 -13.37 -37.69
CA TYR A 16 -7.04 -12.73 -36.38
C TYR A 16 -6.93 -13.76 -35.27
N ARG A 17 -7.50 -14.95 -35.46
CA ARG A 17 -7.30 -16.09 -34.57
C ARG A 17 -5.82 -16.44 -34.45
N GLN A 18 -5.14 -16.60 -35.59
CA GLN A 18 -3.69 -16.87 -35.63
C GLN A 18 -2.87 -15.77 -34.95
N CYS A 19 -3.25 -14.50 -35.17
CA CYS A 19 -2.61 -13.37 -34.49
C CYS A 19 -2.79 -13.45 -32.97
N CYS A 20 -4.01 -13.68 -32.48
CA CYS A 20 -4.30 -13.81 -31.05
C CYS A 20 -3.53 -14.98 -30.42
N THR A 21 -3.44 -16.13 -31.09
CA THR A 21 -2.64 -17.27 -30.61
C THR A 21 -1.16 -16.91 -30.50
N LYS A 22 -0.60 -16.23 -31.50
CA LYS A 22 0.80 -15.79 -31.47
C LYS A 22 1.06 -14.74 -30.40
N MET A 23 0.16 -13.76 -30.25
CA MET A 23 0.21 -12.77 -29.17
C MET A 23 0.27 -13.43 -27.80
N HIS A 24 -0.62 -14.39 -27.55
CA HIS A 24 -0.66 -15.11 -26.28
C HIS A 24 0.64 -15.91 -26.05
N GLN A 25 1.14 -16.57 -27.09
CA GLN A 25 2.40 -17.31 -27.01
C GLN A 25 3.59 -16.38 -26.71
N ASP A 26 3.67 -15.22 -27.37
CA ASP A 26 4.72 -14.23 -27.12
C ASP A 26 4.61 -13.61 -25.73
N TYR A 27 3.38 -13.39 -25.24
CA TYR A 27 3.10 -12.91 -23.88
C TYR A 27 3.62 -13.92 -22.84
N LEU A 28 3.26 -15.21 -22.96
CA LEU A 28 3.72 -16.26 -22.06
C LEU A 28 5.24 -16.48 -22.15
N ASN A 29 5.81 -16.44 -23.36
CA ASN A 29 7.25 -16.53 -23.57
C ASN A 29 7.99 -15.36 -22.91
N ARG A 30 7.44 -14.14 -22.96
CA ARG A 30 8.04 -12.97 -22.31
C ARG A 30 8.05 -13.12 -20.78
N ILE A 31 6.98 -13.66 -20.20
CA ILE A 31 6.90 -13.93 -18.75
C ILE A 31 7.92 -14.99 -18.33
N SER A 32 7.90 -16.13 -19.01
CA SER A 32 8.67 -17.32 -18.61
C SER A 32 10.13 -17.26 -19.05
N ALA A 33 10.41 -17.05 -20.33
CA ALA A 33 11.76 -17.15 -20.87
C ALA A 33 12.61 -15.90 -20.62
N TYR A 34 12.00 -14.71 -20.54
CA TYR A 34 12.75 -13.47 -20.32
C TYR A 34 12.80 -13.06 -18.84
N TYR A 35 11.66 -13.06 -18.14
CA TYR A 35 11.61 -12.70 -16.72
C TYR A 35 11.80 -13.88 -15.76
N GLY A 36 11.77 -15.13 -16.25
CA GLY A 36 11.96 -16.32 -15.40
C GLY A 36 10.79 -16.60 -14.45
N ILE A 37 9.61 -16.03 -14.70
CA ILE A 37 8.48 -16.09 -13.76
C ILE A 37 7.65 -17.35 -14.02
N THR A 38 7.41 -18.13 -12.96
CA THR A 38 6.66 -19.38 -13.00
C THR A 38 5.83 -19.58 -11.71
N GLY A 39 4.96 -20.59 -11.69
CA GLY A 39 4.19 -20.95 -10.49
C GLY A 39 3.22 -19.86 -10.03
N LYS A 40 3.13 -19.65 -8.71
CA LYS A 40 2.14 -18.74 -8.10
C LYS A 40 2.28 -17.28 -8.54
N ASP A 41 3.45 -16.88 -9.02
CA ASP A 41 3.69 -15.50 -9.46
C ASP A 41 3.07 -15.19 -10.83
N LEU A 42 2.61 -16.21 -11.57
CA LEU A 42 1.82 -16.02 -12.80
C LEU A 42 0.49 -15.31 -12.54
N SER A 43 -0.08 -15.45 -11.33
CA SER A 43 -1.30 -14.76 -10.91
C SER A 43 -1.24 -13.22 -11.08
N ARG A 44 -0.03 -12.64 -11.16
CA ARG A 44 0.21 -11.19 -11.30
C ARG A 44 0.06 -10.66 -12.74
N PHE A 45 -0.05 -11.54 -13.73
CA PHE A 45 -0.10 -11.22 -15.16
C PHE A 45 -1.50 -11.46 -15.69
N ALA A 46 -2.16 -10.48 -16.31
CA ALA A 46 -3.59 -10.54 -16.58
C ALA A 46 -3.99 -11.62 -17.60
N TRP A 47 -3.07 -12.04 -18.47
CA TRP A 47 -3.31 -13.05 -19.52
C TRP A 47 -2.44 -14.30 -19.33
N ALA A 48 -2.16 -14.66 -18.08
CA ALA A 48 -1.50 -15.91 -17.72
C ALA A 48 -2.49 -16.93 -17.12
N GLU A 49 -2.04 -18.18 -17.01
CA GLU A 49 -2.84 -19.31 -16.51
C GLU A 49 -4.04 -19.62 -17.43
N ASP A 50 -5.22 -19.86 -16.87
CA ASP A 50 -6.47 -20.14 -17.57
C ASP A 50 -7.32 -18.89 -17.86
N ARG A 51 -6.77 -17.69 -17.59
CA ARG A 51 -7.46 -16.42 -17.81
C ARG A 51 -7.58 -16.11 -19.29
N ASN A 52 -8.75 -15.64 -19.67
CA ASN A 52 -9.04 -15.18 -21.02
C ASN A 52 -9.24 -13.67 -21.04
N VAL A 53 -9.02 -13.06 -22.19
CA VAL A 53 -9.18 -11.63 -22.41
C VAL A 53 -10.00 -11.34 -23.66
N ASN A 54 -10.68 -10.20 -23.66
CA ASN A 54 -11.23 -9.61 -24.87
C ASN A 54 -10.21 -8.59 -25.38
N LEU A 55 -9.77 -8.74 -26.63
CA LEU A 55 -8.85 -7.84 -27.31
C LEU A 55 -9.64 -6.88 -28.19
N TYR A 56 -9.34 -5.59 -28.09
CA TYR A 56 -10.02 -4.53 -28.83
C TYR A 56 -9.05 -3.83 -29.77
N PHE A 57 -9.55 -3.58 -30.98
CA PHE A 57 -8.86 -2.85 -32.02
C PHE A 57 -9.75 -1.72 -32.50
N LEU A 58 -9.35 -0.49 -32.18
CA LEU A 58 -10.04 0.74 -32.58
C LEU A 58 -9.22 1.44 -33.65
N GLU A 59 -9.67 1.39 -34.91
CA GLU A 59 -9.05 2.19 -35.98
C GLU A 59 -9.53 3.64 -35.88
N VAL A 60 -8.58 4.57 -35.88
CA VAL A 60 -8.82 6.01 -35.72
C VAL A 60 -7.97 6.81 -36.70
N PHE A 61 -8.41 8.03 -37.00
CA PHE A 61 -7.66 8.99 -37.78
C PHE A 61 -6.42 9.48 -37.04
N VAL A 62 -5.37 9.77 -37.80
CA VAL A 62 -4.13 10.36 -37.31
C VAL A 62 -3.75 11.51 -38.20
N ASP A 63 -3.65 12.69 -37.61
CA ASP A 63 -3.07 13.87 -38.26
C ASP A 63 -1.55 13.81 -38.12
N SER A 64 -0.88 13.22 -39.10
CA SER A 64 0.58 13.06 -39.12
C SER A 64 1.17 13.75 -40.33
N ILE A 65 2.20 14.55 -40.10
CA ILE A 65 2.95 15.33 -41.11
C ILE A 65 3.80 14.41 -42.01
N ASN A 66 4.09 13.17 -41.56
CA ASN A 66 4.88 12.21 -42.33
C ASN A 66 3.95 11.16 -42.97
N ASP A 67 3.88 11.18 -44.30
CA ASP A 67 3.06 10.44 -45.30
C ASP A 67 2.85 8.91 -45.16
N ILE A 68 3.04 8.28 -44.00
CA ILE A 68 3.03 6.82 -43.91
C ILE A 68 1.60 6.25 -43.90
N THR A 69 0.66 6.87 -43.16
CA THR A 69 -0.80 6.65 -43.24
C THR A 69 -1.55 7.62 -42.31
N SER A 70 -2.68 8.21 -42.73
CA SER A 70 -3.62 8.93 -41.83
C SER A 70 -4.45 7.99 -40.93
N LYS A 71 -3.94 6.78 -40.67
CA LYS A 71 -4.60 5.71 -39.93
C LYS A 71 -3.73 5.28 -38.75
N GLY A 72 -4.36 5.11 -37.60
CA GLY A 72 -3.76 4.50 -36.42
C GLY A 72 -4.73 3.54 -35.77
N CYS A 73 -4.22 2.74 -34.84
CA CYS A 73 -5.02 1.83 -34.07
C CYS A 73 -4.70 1.93 -32.58
N ILE A 74 -5.74 2.13 -31.77
CA ILE A 74 -5.68 1.96 -30.33
C ILE A 74 -6.02 0.50 -30.04
N VAL A 75 -5.12 -0.20 -29.35
CA VAL A 75 -5.32 -1.59 -28.94
C VAL A 75 -5.25 -1.71 -27.43
N PHE A 76 -6.12 -2.54 -26.88
CA PHE A 76 -6.19 -2.83 -25.45
C PHE A 76 -6.92 -4.15 -25.20
N ALA A 77 -6.88 -4.59 -23.96
CA ALA A 77 -7.56 -5.77 -23.47
C ALA A 77 -8.40 -5.47 -22.23
N GLU A 78 -9.45 -6.25 -22.03
CA GLU A 78 -10.19 -6.38 -20.76
C GLU A 78 -10.25 -7.86 -20.36
N ILE A 79 -10.47 -8.12 -19.07
CA ILE A 79 -10.65 -9.49 -18.58
C ILE A 79 -11.94 -10.08 -19.15
N ASN A 80 -11.85 -11.28 -19.73
CA ASN A 80 -12.99 -12.03 -20.22
C ASN A 80 -13.33 -13.17 -19.26
N SER A 81 -14.56 -13.17 -18.75
CA SER A 81 -15.13 -14.27 -17.96
C SER A 81 -15.57 -15.47 -18.80
N SER A 82 -15.51 -15.38 -20.14
CA SER A 82 -15.79 -16.49 -21.06
C SER A 82 -14.61 -17.47 -21.13
N SER A 83 -14.86 -18.68 -21.63
CA SER A 83 -13.87 -19.76 -21.77
C SER A 83 -12.86 -19.58 -22.91
N CYS A 84 -12.92 -18.47 -23.66
CA CYS A 84 -12.03 -18.22 -24.77
C CYS A 84 -11.71 -16.72 -24.94
N ASN A 85 -10.55 -16.44 -25.54
CA ASN A 85 -10.20 -15.10 -25.96
C ASN A 85 -11.13 -14.65 -27.10
N LYS A 86 -11.59 -13.40 -27.05
CA LYS A 86 -12.37 -12.79 -28.13
C LYS A 86 -11.64 -11.59 -28.69
N LEU A 87 -11.89 -11.30 -29.97
CA LEU A 87 -11.28 -10.18 -30.66
C LEU A 87 -12.38 -9.32 -31.28
N PHE A 88 -12.32 -8.03 -30.95
CA PHE A 88 -13.29 -7.01 -31.31
C PHE A 88 -12.64 -5.92 -32.13
N HIS A 89 -13.30 -5.52 -33.21
CA HIS A 89 -12.82 -4.47 -34.10
C HIS A 89 -13.90 -3.43 -34.36
N MET A 90 -13.50 -2.15 -34.33
CA MET A 90 -14.32 -1.03 -34.71
C MET A 90 -13.48 -0.02 -35.48
N ASN A 91 -14.03 0.48 -36.59
CA ASN A 91 -13.42 1.51 -37.40
C ASN A 91 -14.17 2.84 -37.22
N LEU A 92 -13.43 3.84 -36.73
CA LEU A 92 -13.89 5.19 -36.44
C LEU A 92 -13.12 6.25 -37.23
N ILE A 93 -12.45 5.89 -38.34
CA ILE A 93 -11.60 6.82 -39.09
C ILE A 93 -12.40 8.04 -39.53
N ASP A 94 -13.58 7.85 -40.12
CA ASP A 94 -14.41 8.93 -40.63
C ASP A 94 -14.91 9.83 -39.48
N GLU A 95 -15.30 9.24 -38.35
CA GLU A 95 -15.77 9.96 -37.16
C GLU A 95 -14.66 10.75 -36.47
N THR A 96 -13.42 10.27 -36.55
CA THR A 96 -12.26 10.86 -35.89
C THR A 96 -11.43 11.76 -36.80
N SER A 97 -11.80 11.85 -38.09
CA SER A 97 -11.22 12.76 -39.08
C SER A 97 -11.71 14.19 -38.89
N ASN A 98 -11.36 14.76 -37.74
CA ASN A 98 -11.72 16.13 -37.35
C ASN A 98 -10.58 16.77 -36.54
N HIS A 99 -10.56 18.11 -36.51
CA HIS A 99 -9.52 18.89 -35.84
C HIS A 99 -9.37 18.53 -34.35
N ASP A 100 -10.48 18.47 -33.62
CA ASP A 100 -10.48 18.24 -32.17
C ASP A 100 -9.85 16.90 -31.78
N PHE A 101 -10.11 15.84 -32.55
CA PHE A 101 -9.49 14.54 -32.33
C PHE A 101 -8.05 14.48 -32.88
N GLY A 102 -7.80 15.13 -34.02
CA GLY A 102 -6.51 15.18 -34.71
C GLY A 102 -5.42 15.82 -33.84
N GLU A 103 -5.73 16.91 -33.14
CA GLU A 103 -4.78 17.59 -32.24
C GLU A 103 -4.36 16.75 -31.02
N ILE A 104 -5.16 15.74 -30.65
CA ILE A 104 -4.79 14.86 -29.55
C ILE A 104 -3.64 13.96 -30.02
N SER A 105 -2.45 14.28 -29.51
CA SER A 105 -1.23 13.49 -29.72
C SER A 105 -1.45 11.97 -29.57
N PRO A 106 -0.99 11.13 -30.52
CA PRO A 106 -1.15 9.67 -30.49
C PRO A 106 -0.65 8.99 -29.21
N VAL A 107 0.41 9.53 -28.58
CA VAL A 107 0.93 8.99 -27.32
C VAL A 107 0.03 9.27 -26.10
N LYS A 108 -0.95 10.18 -26.21
CA LYS A 108 -1.91 10.53 -25.14
C LYS A 108 -3.18 9.69 -25.30
N ILE A 109 -3.03 8.36 -25.23
CA ILE A 109 -4.10 7.40 -25.51
C ILE A 109 -5.32 7.62 -24.61
N ASP A 110 -5.10 7.90 -23.32
CA ASP A 110 -6.19 8.17 -22.37
C ASP A 110 -7.08 9.35 -22.79
N LYS A 111 -6.48 10.40 -23.38
CA LYS A 111 -7.23 11.56 -23.88
C LYS A 111 -8.03 11.20 -25.12
N LYS A 112 -7.50 10.36 -26.02
CA LYS A 112 -8.23 9.86 -27.19
C LYS A 112 -9.41 8.99 -26.75
N LEU A 113 -9.21 8.07 -25.79
CA LEU A 113 -10.29 7.26 -25.23
C LEU A 113 -11.36 8.11 -24.55
N ALA A 114 -10.97 9.09 -23.74
CA ALA A 114 -11.91 10.01 -23.10
C ALA A 114 -12.74 10.80 -24.12
N TRP A 115 -12.12 11.27 -25.21
CA TRP A 115 -12.82 11.93 -26.31
C TRP A 115 -13.83 10.98 -26.96
N LEU A 116 -13.43 9.73 -27.26
CA LEU A 116 -14.31 8.72 -27.86
C LEU A 116 -15.53 8.42 -26.96
N ALA A 117 -15.33 8.35 -25.64
CA ALA A 117 -16.43 8.15 -24.70
C ALA A 117 -17.34 9.38 -24.58
N GLN A 118 -16.78 10.58 -24.54
CA GLN A 118 -17.55 11.83 -24.49
C GLN A 118 -18.49 11.98 -25.70
N HIS A 119 -18.07 11.46 -26.86
CA HIS A 119 -18.85 11.49 -28.10
C HIS A 119 -19.74 10.25 -28.30
N GLY A 120 -19.76 9.32 -27.33
CA GLY A 120 -20.64 8.15 -27.32
C GLY A 120 -20.21 7.01 -28.24
N PHE A 121 -18.97 6.99 -28.73
CA PHE A 121 -18.48 5.90 -29.59
C PHE A 121 -18.06 4.65 -28.79
N ILE A 122 -17.64 4.85 -27.54
CA ILE A 122 -17.36 3.78 -26.57
C ILE A 122 -17.97 4.15 -25.21
N SER A 123 -18.26 3.16 -24.37
CA SER A 123 -18.80 3.43 -23.04
C SER A 123 -17.70 3.79 -22.04
N GLN A 124 -18.06 4.58 -21.03
CA GLN A 124 -17.16 4.85 -19.90
C GLN A 124 -16.85 3.56 -19.12
N ASP A 125 -17.80 2.63 -19.05
CA ASP A 125 -17.61 1.32 -18.42
C ASP A 125 -16.53 0.51 -19.13
N LEU A 126 -16.46 0.55 -20.47
CA LEU A 126 -15.39 -0.11 -21.22
C LEU A 126 -14.03 0.47 -20.82
N ILE A 127 -13.90 1.81 -20.78
CA ILE A 127 -12.65 2.48 -20.38
C ILE A 127 -12.22 2.06 -18.98
N ASN A 128 -13.15 2.01 -18.03
CA ASN A 128 -12.86 1.66 -16.64
C ASN A 128 -12.39 0.20 -16.46
N ASN A 129 -12.75 -0.68 -17.40
CA ASN A 129 -12.40 -2.11 -17.37
C ASN A 129 -11.14 -2.45 -18.20
N ILE A 130 -10.52 -1.46 -18.85
CA ILE A 130 -9.29 -1.68 -19.61
C ILE A 130 -8.17 -2.12 -18.67
N ILE A 131 -7.46 -3.17 -19.06
CA ILE A 131 -6.17 -3.54 -18.45
C ILE A 131 -5.16 -2.48 -18.90
N THR A 132 -4.87 -1.49 -18.06
CA THR A 132 -4.04 -0.32 -18.43
C THR A 132 -2.67 -0.71 -19.03
N ALA A 133 -2.06 -1.78 -18.54
CA ALA A 133 -0.79 -2.28 -19.06
C ALA A 133 -0.88 -2.75 -20.53
N SER A 134 -2.05 -3.21 -20.97
CA SER A 134 -2.32 -3.60 -22.36
C SER A 134 -2.51 -2.40 -23.29
N LEU A 135 -2.68 -1.17 -22.78
CA LEU A 135 -3.00 -0.03 -23.65
C LEU A 135 -1.81 0.33 -24.55
N HIS A 136 -2.04 0.36 -25.86
CA HIS A 136 -1.02 0.68 -26.86
C HIS A 136 -1.63 1.37 -28.09
N PHE A 137 -0.80 2.16 -28.76
CA PHE A 137 -1.14 2.83 -30.00
C PHE A 137 -0.12 2.44 -31.07
N THR A 138 -0.59 2.06 -32.25
CA THR A 138 0.24 1.77 -33.40
C THR A 138 -0.22 2.54 -34.64
N TYR A 139 0.70 2.78 -35.57
CA TYR A 139 0.39 3.40 -36.86
C TYR A 139 0.07 2.33 -37.90
N GLY A 140 -0.83 2.66 -38.82
CA GLY A 140 -1.19 1.80 -39.94
C GLY A 140 -2.51 1.05 -39.78
N ASP A 141 -2.83 0.30 -40.83
CA ASP A 141 -4.10 -0.40 -41.01
C ASP A 141 -3.97 -1.84 -40.51
N ILE A 142 -4.78 -2.24 -39.53
CA ILE A 142 -4.66 -3.57 -38.90
C ILE A 142 -5.10 -4.70 -39.85
N ASN A 143 -5.79 -4.37 -40.94
CA ASN A 143 -6.12 -5.33 -41.99
C ASN A 143 -4.89 -5.69 -42.84
N ARG A 144 -3.80 -4.91 -42.76
CA ARG A 144 -2.53 -5.24 -43.40
C ARG A 144 -1.77 -6.27 -42.57
N LYS A 145 -1.41 -7.37 -43.23
CA LYS A 145 -0.69 -8.50 -42.62
C LYS A 145 0.60 -8.09 -41.91
N TYR A 146 1.33 -7.11 -42.45
CA TYR A 146 2.56 -6.59 -41.85
C TYR A 146 2.29 -5.90 -40.51
N THR A 147 1.34 -4.97 -40.45
CA THR A 147 0.95 -4.26 -39.23
C THR A 147 0.49 -5.23 -38.13
N LEU A 148 -0.31 -6.23 -38.49
CA LEU A 148 -0.76 -7.26 -37.56
C LEU A 148 0.39 -8.17 -37.06
N ASN A 149 1.42 -8.37 -37.90
CA ASN A 149 2.60 -9.14 -37.54
C ASN A 149 3.53 -8.38 -36.58
N GLU A 150 3.79 -7.10 -36.84
CA GLU A 150 4.60 -6.29 -35.92
C GLU A 150 3.90 -6.10 -34.57
N LEU A 151 2.58 -5.90 -34.63
CA LEU A 151 1.77 -5.70 -33.43
C LEU A 151 1.85 -6.88 -32.47
N HIS A 152 1.74 -8.14 -32.92
CA HIS A 152 1.68 -9.24 -31.95
C HIS A 152 2.96 -9.38 -31.12
N LYS A 153 4.11 -9.16 -31.74
CA LYS A 153 5.41 -9.28 -31.07
C LYS A 153 5.70 -8.09 -30.17
N GLU A 154 5.50 -6.88 -30.67
CA GLU A 154 5.82 -5.67 -29.91
C GLU A 154 4.83 -5.44 -28.77
N TRP A 155 3.53 -5.65 -29.04
CA TRP A 155 2.48 -5.36 -28.08
C TRP A 155 2.50 -6.32 -26.90
N ALA A 156 2.58 -7.63 -27.15
CA ALA A 156 2.65 -8.64 -26.09
C ALA A 156 3.85 -8.41 -25.17
N LYS A 157 5.01 -8.07 -25.75
CA LYS A 157 6.21 -7.70 -24.99
C LYS A 157 5.96 -6.47 -24.10
N ARG A 158 5.46 -5.37 -24.69
CA ARG A 158 5.21 -4.12 -23.96
C ARG A 158 4.19 -4.29 -22.84
N TRP A 159 3.17 -5.12 -23.05
CA TRP A 159 2.17 -5.42 -22.04
C TRP A 159 2.81 -6.10 -20.83
N VAL A 160 3.55 -7.19 -21.03
CA VAL A 160 4.25 -7.90 -19.94
C VAL A 160 5.25 -6.98 -19.24
N ASP A 161 6.03 -6.19 -19.99
CA ASP A 161 7.03 -5.28 -19.42
C ASP A 161 6.38 -4.23 -18.49
N LYS A 162 5.19 -3.72 -18.87
CA LYS A 162 4.40 -2.79 -18.04
C LYS A 162 3.85 -3.48 -16.79
N GLU A 163 3.22 -4.65 -16.91
CA GLU A 163 2.70 -5.40 -15.76
C GLU A 163 3.82 -5.77 -14.78
N TYR A 164 4.98 -6.18 -15.31
CA TYR A 164 6.16 -6.46 -14.50
C TYR A 164 6.66 -5.20 -13.79
N THR A 165 6.75 -4.06 -14.49
CA THR A 165 7.21 -2.80 -13.90
C THR A 165 6.26 -2.31 -12.81
N GLU A 166 4.95 -2.40 -13.02
CA GLU A 166 3.94 -2.04 -12.02
C GLU A 166 4.00 -2.96 -10.80
N THR A 167 4.11 -4.27 -11.04
CA THR A 167 4.32 -5.28 -10.00
C THR A 167 5.60 -5.02 -9.21
N GLN A 168 6.71 -4.74 -9.89
CA GLN A 168 7.99 -4.38 -9.26
C GLN A 168 7.86 -3.12 -8.41
N LYS A 169 7.19 -2.06 -8.90
CA LYS A 169 6.95 -0.85 -8.10
C LYS A 169 6.16 -1.14 -6.83
N ILE A 170 5.15 -2.01 -6.90
CA ILE A 170 4.37 -2.42 -5.73
C ILE A 170 5.23 -3.23 -4.75
N LEU A 171 6.04 -4.17 -5.23
CA LEU A 171 6.93 -4.98 -4.40
C LEU A 171 8.06 -4.16 -3.79
N GLN A 172 8.67 -3.28 -4.57
CA GLN A 172 9.69 -2.34 -4.10
C GLN A 172 9.09 -1.38 -3.09
N LYS A 173 7.87 -0.86 -3.30
CA LYS A 173 7.16 -0.06 -2.28
C LYS A 173 6.89 -0.85 -0.99
N LYS A 174 6.67 -2.17 -1.07
CA LYS A 174 6.55 -3.05 0.11
C LYS A 174 7.91 -3.39 0.76
N ASN A 175 9.00 -3.35 -0.01
CA ASN A 175 10.36 -3.68 0.44
C ASN A 175 11.20 -2.45 0.82
N ILE A 176 10.74 -1.24 0.52
CA ILE A 176 11.27 -0.02 1.12
C ILE A 176 10.80 -0.07 2.58
N LEU A 177 11.68 -0.58 3.44
CA LEU A 177 11.71 -0.14 4.84
C LEU A 177 11.88 1.37 4.76
N GLU A 178 10.83 2.13 5.07
CA GLU A 178 10.98 3.55 5.34
C GLU A 178 12.10 3.67 6.37
N THR A 179 13.17 4.38 6.00
CA THR A 179 14.27 4.60 6.93
C THR A 179 13.67 5.31 8.14
N PHE A 180 13.83 4.68 9.30
CA PHE A 180 13.39 5.25 10.55
C PHE A 180 13.97 6.66 10.67
N PRO A 181 13.15 7.71 10.83
CA PRO A 181 13.69 9.03 11.04
C PRO A 181 14.46 9.00 12.36
N THR A 182 15.76 9.28 12.28
CA THR A 182 16.56 9.65 13.45
C THR A 182 16.02 10.99 13.95
N SER A 183 15.23 10.94 15.02
CA SER A 183 14.82 11.99 15.98
C SER A 183 14.50 13.43 15.51
N ASN A 184 14.34 13.72 14.21
CA ASN A 184 14.12 15.11 13.75
C ASN A 184 12.64 15.51 13.60
N GLN A 185 11.74 14.91 14.39
CA GLN A 185 10.30 15.21 14.34
C GLN A 185 9.95 16.38 15.28
N LYS A 186 10.23 17.61 14.84
CA LYS A 186 10.04 18.88 15.60
C LYS A 186 8.74 18.97 16.41
N PHE A 187 7.61 18.50 15.87
CA PHE A 187 6.31 18.64 16.54
C PHE A 187 6.22 17.89 17.88
N PHE A 188 6.81 16.70 18.01
CA PHE A 188 6.79 15.94 19.27
C PHE A 188 7.86 16.40 20.26
N VAL A 189 9.01 16.83 19.74
CA VAL A 189 10.07 17.48 20.53
C VAL A 189 9.51 18.74 21.22
N ASP A 190 8.76 19.56 20.46
CA ASP A 190 8.22 20.83 20.95
C ASP A 190 7.02 20.66 21.90
N ARG A 191 6.19 19.62 21.71
CA ARG A 191 4.97 19.42 22.54
C ARG A 191 5.22 18.58 23.80
N TYR A 192 6.07 17.57 23.71
CA TYR A 192 6.21 16.54 24.75
C TYR A 192 7.60 16.42 25.36
N HIS A 193 8.63 17.00 24.73
CA HIS A 193 10.03 16.87 25.15
C HIS A 193 10.49 15.41 25.28
N PHE A 194 10.08 14.53 24.35
CA PHE A 194 10.43 13.11 24.41
C PHE A 194 11.92 12.83 24.23
N ASP A 195 12.70 13.71 23.60
CA ASP A 195 14.15 13.54 23.49
C ASP A 195 14.83 13.47 24.88
N GLU A 196 14.39 14.31 25.82
CA GLU A 196 14.86 14.27 27.20
C GLU A 196 14.53 12.91 27.85
N MET A 197 13.31 12.43 27.63
CA MET A 197 12.86 11.14 28.15
C MET A 197 13.70 9.98 27.60
N LEU A 198 13.86 9.92 26.27
CA LEU A 198 14.60 8.85 25.60
C LEU A 198 16.08 8.85 26.02
N ASN A 199 16.70 10.02 26.09
CA ASN A 199 18.08 10.17 26.55
C ASN A 199 18.25 9.78 28.04
N THR A 200 17.25 10.07 28.89
CA THR A 200 17.29 9.74 30.33
C THR A 200 17.02 8.25 30.59
N LEU A 201 16.22 7.61 29.72
CA LEU A 201 15.96 6.17 29.78
C LEU A 201 17.18 5.34 29.36
N ASP A 202 17.98 5.87 28.42
CA ASP A 202 19.18 5.26 27.84
C ASP A 202 18.96 3.78 27.48
N ASP A 203 17.91 3.55 26.67
CA ASP A 203 17.50 2.20 26.29
C ASP A 203 17.14 2.14 24.82
N ASN A 204 17.99 1.44 24.07
CA ASN A 204 17.85 1.31 22.63
C ASN A 204 16.56 0.59 22.24
N GLN A 205 16.14 -0.43 22.99
CA GLN A 205 14.93 -1.18 22.67
C GLN A 205 13.69 -0.29 22.87
N PHE A 206 13.57 0.37 24.02
CA PHE A 206 12.48 1.31 24.29
C PHE A 206 12.47 2.44 23.25
N THR A 207 13.65 2.98 22.93
CA THR A 207 13.80 4.07 21.97
C THR A 207 13.32 3.65 20.58
N ASP A 208 13.69 2.46 20.13
CA ASP A 208 13.26 1.92 18.84
C ASP A 208 11.75 1.64 18.81
N GLU A 209 11.21 1.02 19.87
CA GLU A 209 9.77 0.76 20.01
C GLU A 209 8.95 2.06 20.01
N PHE A 210 9.40 3.07 20.75
CA PHE A 210 8.73 4.35 20.86
C PHE A 210 8.79 5.15 19.55
N ASN A 211 9.94 5.17 18.87
CA ASN A 211 10.10 5.81 17.57
C ASN A 211 9.22 5.17 16.49
N GLN A 212 9.05 3.84 16.52
CA GLN A 212 8.08 3.15 15.66
C GLN A 212 6.65 3.65 15.87
N CYS A 213 6.27 3.89 17.12
CA CYS A 213 4.95 4.42 17.46
C CYS A 213 4.75 5.86 16.98
N LEU A 214 5.76 6.72 17.12
CA LEU A 214 5.72 8.10 16.62
C LEU A 214 5.64 8.14 15.09
N PHE A 215 6.41 7.29 14.41
CA PHE A 215 6.32 7.13 12.96
C PHE A 215 4.90 6.74 12.50
N ALA A 216 4.29 5.76 13.18
CA ALA A 216 2.92 5.35 12.92
C ALA A 216 1.92 6.49 13.17
N TYR A 217 2.14 7.31 14.19
CA TYR A 217 1.33 8.49 14.47
C TYR A 217 1.39 9.50 13.31
N GLU A 218 2.58 9.90 12.87
CA GLU A 218 2.72 10.90 11.80
C GLU A 218 2.06 10.46 10.49
N ASN A 219 2.14 9.16 10.20
CA ASN A 219 1.57 8.56 9.00
C ASN A 219 0.09 8.17 9.14
N ARG A 220 -0.57 8.68 10.17
CA ARG A 220 -2.01 8.47 10.45
C ARG A 220 -2.40 7.01 10.61
N LYS A 221 -1.45 6.16 11.03
CA LYS A 221 -1.66 4.73 11.32
C LYS A 221 -2.08 4.56 12.77
N TRP A 222 -3.21 5.15 13.12
CA TRP A 222 -3.68 5.27 14.51
C TRP A 222 -3.82 3.93 15.24
N PHE A 223 -4.23 2.89 14.53
CA PHE A 223 -4.33 1.55 15.11
C PHE A 223 -2.95 1.03 15.55
N LEU A 224 -1.97 1.03 14.64
CA LEU A 224 -0.61 0.58 14.92
C LEU A 224 0.04 1.41 16.03
N CYS A 225 -0.14 2.73 15.96
CA CYS A 225 0.36 3.66 16.96
C CYS A 225 -0.21 3.35 18.35
N ALA A 226 -1.53 3.27 18.51
CA ALA A 226 -2.15 3.03 19.81
C ALA A 226 -1.79 1.65 20.41
N THR A 227 -1.72 0.61 19.58
CA THR A 227 -1.30 -0.73 20.05
C THR A 227 0.13 -0.71 20.55
N GLY A 228 1.06 -0.12 19.79
CA GLY A 228 2.48 -0.02 20.17
C GLY A 228 2.72 0.88 21.38
N LEU A 229 2.00 2.01 21.50
CA LEU A 229 2.12 2.90 22.66
C LEU A 229 1.68 2.23 23.96
N GLY A 230 0.71 1.29 23.92
CA GLY A 230 0.39 0.49 25.10
C GLY A 230 1.53 -0.39 25.56
N THR A 231 2.29 -0.98 24.63
CA THR A 231 3.49 -1.76 24.94
C THR A 231 4.60 -0.86 25.50
N CYS A 232 4.80 0.34 24.92
CA CYS A 232 5.73 1.32 25.48
C CYS A 232 5.36 1.72 26.91
N LEU A 233 4.07 1.86 27.21
CA LEU A 233 3.59 2.16 28.57
C LEU A 233 3.97 1.04 29.56
N GLU A 234 3.75 -0.22 29.18
CA GLU A 234 4.14 -1.38 30.00
C GLU A 234 5.65 -1.49 30.18
N HIS A 235 6.43 -1.30 29.12
CA HIS A 235 7.90 -1.31 29.16
C HIS A 235 8.45 -0.21 30.08
N LEU A 236 7.90 1.01 30.02
CA LEU A 236 8.28 2.09 30.95
C LEU A 236 7.98 1.71 32.41
N MET A 237 6.80 1.13 32.67
CA MET A 237 6.44 0.67 34.01
C MET A 237 7.37 -0.45 34.51
N GLU A 238 7.76 -1.37 33.63
CA GLU A 238 8.72 -2.43 33.93
C GLU A 238 10.08 -1.86 34.33
N LYS A 239 10.61 -0.90 33.56
CA LYS A 239 11.86 -0.20 33.88
C LYS A 239 11.84 0.44 35.27
N ILE A 240 10.75 1.11 35.62
CA ILE A 240 10.57 1.70 36.95
C ILE A 240 10.68 0.61 38.03
N ILE A 241 10.01 -0.53 37.84
CA ILE A 241 10.06 -1.66 38.77
C ILE A 241 11.48 -2.22 38.90
N ILE A 242 12.21 -2.36 37.78
CA ILE A 242 13.59 -2.82 37.73
C ILE A 242 14.51 -1.86 38.50
N ASN A 243 14.35 -0.54 38.32
CA ASN A 243 15.15 0.47 39.01
C ASN A 243 15.02 0.34 40.53
N TYR A 244 13.79 0.23 41.05
CA TYR A 244 13.56 -0.04 42.47
C TYR A 244 14.16 -1.38 42.92
N ASN A 245 14.07 -2.42 42.08
CA ASN A 245 14.67 -3.72 42.37
C ASN A 245 16.20 -3.65 42.51
N ASN A 246 16.85 -2.92 41.62
CA ASN A 246 18.29 -2.70 41.64
C ASN A 246 18.74 -1.91 42.89
N LYS A 247 17.83 -1.18 43.53
CA LYS A 247 18.04 -0.50 44.82
C LYS A 247 17.72 -1.39 46.03
N GLY A 248 17.39 -2.67 45.81
CA GLY A 248 17.15 -3.67 46.86
C GLY A 248 15.70 -3.80 47.32
N TYR A 249 14.75 -3.06 46.72
CA TYR A 249 13.34 -3.26 47.00
C TYR A 249 12.87 -4.49 46.22
N LYS A 250 12.36 -5.54 46.89
CA LYS A 250 11.92 -6.80 46.25
C LYS A 250 10.66 -6.62 45.39
N THR A 251 10.76 -5.83 44.32
CA THR A 251 9.65 -5.43 43.43
C THR A 251 9.53 -6.39 42.25
N LEU A 252 10.64 -6.88 41.68
CA LEU A 252 10.61 -7.85 40.57
C LEU A 252 10.05 -9.21 40.98
N SER A 253 10.31 -9.70 42.19
CA SER A 253 9.74 -10.97 42.67
C SER A 253 8.20 -10.95 42.77
N ARG A 254 7.59 -9.78 42.63
CA ARG A 254 6.12 -9.58 42.63
C ARG A 254 5.56 -9.56 41.21
N LEU A 255 6.41 -9.42 40.19
CA LEU A 255 6.06 -9.45 38.77
C LEU A 255 6.20 -10.90 38.29
N GLY A 256 5.12 -11.47 37.72
CA GLY A 256 5.14 -12.83 37.19
C GLY A 256 5.95 -12.96 35.91
N LYS A 257 6.04 -14.18 35.34
CA LYS A 257 6.78 -14.44 34.09
C LYS A 257 6.16 -13.77 32.85
N ASP A 258 4.83 -13.65 32.83
CA ASP A 258 4.05 -13.03 31.74
C ASP A 258 3.09 -12.00 32.34
N PRO A 259 3.61 -10.85 32.81
CA PRO A 259 2.81 -9.87 33.51
C PRO A 259 1.82 -9.20 32.56
N LYS A 260 0.58 -9.05 33.01
CA LYS A 260 -0.43 -8.22 32.35
C LYS A 260 -0.42 -6.84 32.96
N PHE A 261 -0.99 -5.85 32.27
CA PHE A 261 -1.12 -4.47 32.77
C PHE A 261 -1.55 -4.36 34.25
N LYS A 262 -2.52 -5.17 34.68
CA LYS A 262 -3.01 -5.19 36.07
C LYS A 262 -1.92 -5.54 37.09
N ASP A 263 -0.94 -6.36 36.72
CA ASP A 263 0.11 -6.86 37.61
C ASP A 263 1.11 -5.73 37.90
N TYR A 264 1.41 -4.90 36.90
CA TYR A 264 2.17 -3.66 37.06
C TYR A 264 1.47 -2.69 38.04
N LEU A 265 0.16 -2.48 37.89
CA LEU A 265 -0.61 -1.61 38.79
C LEU A 265 -0.58 -2.10 40.25
N ILE A 266 -0.66 -3.40 40.47
CA ILE A 266 -0.59 -4.00 41.82
C ILE A 266 0.75 -3.68 42.49
N ILE A 267 1.84 -3.65 41.72
CA ILE A 267 3.18 -3.32 42.23
C ILE A 267 3.29 -1.81 42.49
N PHE A 268 2.83 -0.98 41.55
CA PHE A 268 2.86 0.49 41.68
C PHE A 268 2.09 0.99 42.90
N ARG A 269 0.99 0.34 43.27
CA ARG A 269 0.21 0.65 44.49
C ARG A 269 0.97 0.43 45.80
N LYS A 270 2.00 -0.41 45.80
CA LYS A 270 2.70 -0.84 47.02
C LYS A 270 3.96 0.00 47.25
N PRO A 271 4.46 0.06 48.50
CA PRO A 271 5.79 0.57 48.75
C PRO A 271 6.84 -0.20 47.93
N PRO A 272 7.84 0.50 47.37
CA PRO A 272 8.19 1.92 47.60
C PRO A 272 7.54 2.93 46.64
N ILE A 273 6.76 2.49 45.63
CA ILE A 273 6.24 3.37 44.57
C ILE A 273 5.05 4.20 45.06
N ASN A 274 4.13 3.59 45.82
CA ASN A 274 3.00 4.25 46.47
C ASN A 274 2.15 5.13 45.53
N MET A 275 1.77 4.60 44.36
CA MET A 275 0.88 5.27 43.41
C MET A 275 -0.48 5.60 44.05
N GLU A 276 -0.92 6.85 43.86
CA GLU A 276 -2.21 7.34 44.36
C GLU A 276 -3.41 6.73 43.60
N PRO A 277 -4.57 6.54 44.24
CA PRO A 277 -5.76 5.96 43.60
C PRO A 277 -6.24 6.71 42.34
N ARG A 278 -6.02 8.04 42.27
CA ARG A 278 -6.36 8.84 41.09
C ARG A 278 -5.44 8.54 39.91
N GLN A 279 -4.14 8.44 40.17
CA GLN A 279 -3.14 8.08 39.15
C GLN A 279 -3.41 6.67 38.64
N GLU A 280 -3.76 5.74 39.53
CA GLU A 280 -4.16 4.41 39.12
C GLU A 280 -5.39 4.40 38.20
N THR A 281 -6.43 5.17 38.55
CA THR A 281 -7.64 5.29 37.71
C THR A 281 -7.28 5.77 36.31
N TYR A 282 -6.42 6.79 36.21
CA TYR A 282 -5.95 7.31 34.94
C TYR A 282 -5.17 6.25 34.14
N ILE A 283 -4.20 5.57 34.77
CA ILE A 283 -3.38 4.55 34.12
C ILE A 283 -4.24 3.34 33.68
N LYS A 284 -5.28 2.97 34.45
CA LYS A 284 -6.29 1.99 34.02
C LYS A 284 -7.05 2.42 32.78
N MET A 285 -7.47 3.68 32.71
CA MET A 285 -8.17 4.20 31.52
C MET A 285 -7.29 4.10 30.27
N LEU A 286 -5.98 4.35 30.38
CA LEU A 286 -5.03 4.19 29.27
C LEU A 286 -4.96 2.74 28.78
N SER A 287 -4.86 1.77 29.70
CA SER A 287 -4.88 0.35 29.35
C SER A 287 -6.20 -0.10 28.74
N MET A 288 -7.33 0.38 29.26
CA MET A 288 -8.64 0.12 28.67
C MET A 288 -8.75 0.72 27.26
N ALA A 289 -8.22 1.92 27.03
CA ALA A 289 -8.18 2.54 25.73
C ALA A 289 -7.35 1.70 24.75
N ARG A 290 -6.16 1.23 25.14
CA ARG A 290 -5.36 0.32 24.32
C ARG A 290 -6.07 -1.02 24.07
N ASN A 291 -6.64 -1.65 25.09
CA ASN A 291 -7.34 -2.94 24.94
C ASN A 291 -8.58 -2.83 24.05
N SER A 292 -9.27 -1.67 24.07
CA SER A 292 -10.37 -1.40 23.14
C SER A 292 -9.91 -1.41 21.68
N VAL A 293 -8.68 -0.93 21.42
CA VAL A 293 -8.06 -0.96 20.09
C VAL A 293 -7.63 -2.38 19.73
N ASP A 294 -6.89 -3.05 20.61
CA ASP A 294 -6.23 -4.33 20.33
C ASP A 294 -7.19 -5.53 20.22
N HIS A 295 -8.27 -5.55 21.01
CA HIS A 295 -9.14 -6.73 21.12
C HIS A 295 -10.57 -6.52 20.65
N HIS A 296 -11.01 -5.27 20.48
CA HIS A 296 -12.43 -4.97 20.24
C HIS A 296 -12.71 -4.07 19.03
N ASN A 297 -11.68 -3.60 18.33
CA ASN A 297 -11.85 -2.67 17.23
C ASN A 297 -11.68 -3.34 15.85
N THR A 298 -12.59 -3.05 14.92
CA THR A 298 -12.56 -3.52 13.52
C THR A 298 -11.51 -2.78 12.67
N GLY A 299 -10.47 -2.23 13.30
CA GLY A 299 -9.40 -1.45 12.66
C GLY A 299 -9.58 0.08 12.69
N TYR A 300 -10.65 0.62 13.30
CA TYR A 300 -10.93 2.06 13.32
C TYR A 300 -10.49 2.76 14.62
N THR A 301 -9.21 3.10 14.73
CA THR A 301 -8.68 3.87 15.88
C THR A 301 -8.59 5.36 15.54
N LYS A 302 -8.87 6.22 16.53
CA LYS A 302 -8.83 7.69 16.39
C LYS A 302 -7.56 8.27 17.01
N LYS A 303 -7.11 9.40 16.46
CA LYS A 303 -5.94 10.17 16.91
C LYS A 303 -5.94 10.45 18.42
N ASN A 304 -7.10 10.80 18.98
CA ASN A 304 -7.24 11.15 20.41
C ASN A 304 -6.85 10.00 21.38
N ILE A 305 -6.98 8.74 20.95
CA ILE A 305 -6.50 7.60 21.75
C ILE A 305 -4.97 7.58 21.79
N CYS A 306 -4.33 7.86 20.65
CA CYS A 306 -2.86 7.96 20.60
C CYS A 306 -2.36 9.15 21.42
N ASP A 307 -3.05 10.30 21.35
CA ASP A 307 -2.74 11.49 22.16
C ASP A 307 -2.79 11.16 23.66
N ALA A 308 -3.87 10.51 24.12
CA ALA A 308 -4.00 10.11 25.53
C ALA A 308 -2.90 9.15 25.99
N LEU A 309 -2.48 8.21 25.14
CA LEU A 309 -1.40 7.29 25.43
C LEU A 309 -0.03 7.98 25.49
N LEU A 310 0.24 8.92 24.58
CA LEU A 310 1.46 9.75 24.61
C LEU A 310 1.53 10.62 25.87
N ASP A 311 0.41 11.28 26.23
CA ASP A 311 0.28 12.02 27.49
C ASP A 311 0.55 11.10 28.70
N GLY A 312 0.02 9.88 28.65
CA GLY A 312 0.19 8.86 29.67
C GLY A 312 1.64 8.45 29.88
N ILE A 313 2.36 8.14 28.81
CA ILE A 313 3.78 7.78 28.84
C ILE A 313 4.60 8.93 29.45
N ARG A 314 4.35 10.18 29.01
CA ARG A 314 5.06 11.35 29.54
C ARG A 314 4.78 11.55 31.04
N ASN A 315 3.53 11.42 31.46
CA ASN A 315 3.14 11.57 32.87
C ASN A 315 3.78 10.49 33.76
N ILE A 316 3.74 9.22 33.34
CA ILE A 316 4.38 8.14 34.11
C ILE A 316 5.89 8.36 34.21
N PHE A 317 6.53 8.79 33.12
CA PHE A 317 7.95 9.09 33.13
C PHE A 317 8.28 10.20 34.13
N ASN A 318 7.58 11.34 34.03
CA ASN A 318 7.84 12.49 34.90
C ASN A 318 7.57 12.18 36.38
N ASP A 319 6.47 11.50 36.68
CA ASP A 319 6.03 11.28 38.06
C ASP A 319 6.82 10.17 38.77
N TYR A 320 7.23 9.13 38.04
CA TYR A 320 7.77 7.91 38.66
C TYR A 320 9.18 7.53 38.24
N TYR A 321 9.60 7.81 37.01
CA TYR A 321 10.90 7.36 36.53
C TYR A 321 12.05 8.04 37.28
N SER A 322 12.01 9.38 37.38
CA SER A 322 13.00 10.17 38.12
C SER A 322 13.13 9.73 39.58
N THR A 323 12.00 9.45 40.24
CA THR A 323 11.99 8.96 41.62
C THR A 323 12.62 7.58 41.73
N SER A 324 12.41 6.71 40.74
CA SER A 324 12.94 5.34 40.74
C SER A 324 14.46 5.27 40.65
N ILE A 325 15.10 6.20 39.94
CA ILE A 325 16.57 6.25 39.81
C ILE A 325 17.24 6.90 41.05
N LEU A 326 16.57 7.89 41.65
CA LEU A 326 17.08 8.67 42.79
C LEU A 326 16.78 8.05 44.16
N VAL A 327 15.91 7.05 44.24
CA VAL A 327 15.55 6.43 45.53
C VAL A 327 16.79 5.87 46.24
N LYS A 328 16.83 6.05 47.57
CA LYS A 328 17.86 5.45 48.44
C LYS A 328 17.72 3.93 48.43
N SER A 329 18.83 3.23 48.66
CA SER A 329 18.79 1.77 48.78
C SER A 329 17.85 1.33 49.91
N ALA A 330 17.20 0.18 49.72
CA ALA A 330 16.31 -0.39 50.71
C ALA A 330 17.03 -0.53 52.07
N PRO A 331 16.35 -0.22 53.19
CA PRO A 331 16.91 -0.48 54.51
C PRO A 331 17.34 -1.94 54.59
N LYS A 332 18.61 -2.19 54.96
CA LYS A 332 19.04 -3.57 55.22
C LYS A 332 18.15 -4.11 56.33
N ASP A 333 17.52 -5.25 56.08
CA ASP A 333 16.78 -5.98 57.10
C ASP A 333 17.72 -6.12 58.33
N LYS A 334 17.38 -5.43 59.43
CA LYS A 334 18.06 -5.66 60.70
C LYS A 334 17.71 -7.08 61.09
N LYS A 335 18.65 -8.00 60.88
CA LYS A 335 18.56 -9.37 61.40
C LYS A 335 18.45 -9.35 62.91
#